data_AF-A0A972HFM3-F1
#
_entry.id   AF-A0A972HFM3-F1
#
_cell.length_a   1.000
_cell.length_b   1.000
_cell.length_c   1.000
_cell.angle_alpha   90.00
_cell.angle_beta   90.00
_cell.angle_gamma   90.00
#
_symmetry.space_group_name_H-M   'P 1'
#
loop_
_entity.id
_entity.type
_entity.pdbx_description
1 polymer ?
#
loop_
_entity_poly.entity_id
_entity_poly.type
_entity_poly.pdbx_seq_one_letter_code
_entity_poly.pdbx_strand_id
1 'polypeptide(L)' 'MSRKQGNELINRFIPEYESDLANPSDGQRFREVYDVEALEPTYERHPMYEEFKQEAIEARHRFN' A
#
# COMPACT_ATOMS: atom_id res chain seq x y z
N MET A 1 -10.94 -14.91 7.50
CA MET A 1 -9.83 -15.36 6.66
C MET A 1 -9.03 -16.40 7.43
N SER A 2 -8.70 -17.53 6.82
CA SER A 2 -7.86 -18.56 7.41
C SER A 2 -6.37 -18.22 7.26
N ARG A 3 -5.50 -18.92 8.02
CA ARG A 3 -4.03 -18.81 7.85
C ARG A 3 -3.59 -19.13 6.41
N LYS A 4 -4.22 -20.13 5.79
CA LYS A 4 -3.93 -20.52 4.40
C LYS A 4 -4.22 -19.36 3.43
N GLN A 5 -5.40 -18.75 3.53
CA GLN A 5 -5.79 -17.60 2.71
C GLN A 5 -4.87 -16.39 2.95
N GLY A 6 -4.42 -16.18 4.20
CA GLY A 6 -3.44 -15.13 4.50
C GLY A 6 -2.09 -15.37 3.85
N ASN A 7 -1.58 -16.60 3.89
CA ASN A 7 -0.33 -16.96 3.22
C ASN A 7 -0.44 -16.81 1.70
N GLU A 8 -1.57 -17.20 1.11
CA GLU A 8 -1.82 -17.01 -0.33
C GLU A 8 -1.84 -15.53 -0.72
N LEU A 9 -2.44 -14.67 0.10
CA LEU A 9 -2.45 -13.21 -0.13
C LEU A 9 -1.05 -12.60 0.00
N ILE A 10 -0.27 -12.99 1.00
CA ILE A 10 1.12 -12.54 1.19
C ILE A 10 1.99 -12.97 0.00
N ASN A 11 1.86 -14.23 -0.42
CA ASN A 11 2.64 -14.78 -1.54
C ASN A 11 2.29 -14.14 -2.89
N ARG A 12 1.14 -13.47 -3.02
CA ARG A 12 0.82 -12.65 -4.18
C ARG A 12 1.62 -11.35 -4.19
N PHE A 13 1.63 -10.63 -3.07
CA PHE A 13 2.15 -9.26 -3.02
C PHE A 13 3.67 -9.19 -2.83
N ILE A 14 4.27 -10.07 -2.04
CA ILE A 14 5.73 -10.02 -1.78
C ILE A 14 6.56 -9.94 -3.07
N PRO A 15 6.32 -10.80 -4.09
CA PRO A 15 7.11 -10.77 -5.32
C PRO A 15 7.11 -9.43 -6.06
N GLU A 16 6.07 -8.60 -5.90
CA GLU A 16 5.98 -7.29 -6.56
C GLU A 16 7.01 -6.29 -6.04
N TYR A 17 7.53 -6.49 -4.83
CA TYR A 17 8.46 -5.58 -4.15
C TYR A 17 9.85 -6.19 -3.92
N GLU A 18 10.05 -7.47 -4.23
CA GLU A 18 11.31 -8.19 -3.98
C GLU A 18 12.51 -7.54 -4.69
N SER A 19 12.31 -7.04 -5.92
CA SER A 19 13.36 -6.33 -6.67
C SER A 19 13.82 -5.05 -6.01
N ASP A 20 12.93 -4.43 -5.23
CA ASP A 20 13.12 -3.08 -4.69
C ASP A 20 13.71 -3.13 -3.28
N LEU A 21 13.74 -4.30 -2.63
CA LEU A 21 14.34 -4.47 -1.30
C LEU A 21 15.82 -4.11 -1.23
N ALA A 22 16.55 -4.31 -2.34
CA ALA A 22 17.98 -3.98 -2.42
C ALA A 22 18.21 -2.46 -2.49
N ASN A 23 17.25 -1.70 -3.02
CA ASN A 23 17.32 -0.26 -3.18
C ASN A 23 15.93 0.37 -2.97
N PRO A 24 15.44 0.41 -1.73
CA PRO A 24 14.11 0.92 -1.44
C PRO A 24 14.07 2.43 -1.68
N SER A 25 12.91 2.94 -2.09
CA SER A 25 12.71 4.39 -2.13
C SER A 25 12.81 4.99 -0.72
N ASP A 26 13.43 6.16 -0.57
CA ASP A 26 13.55 6.88 0.72
C ASP A 26 12.19 7.32 1.31
N GLY A 27 11.12 7.19 0.52
CA GLY A 27 9.80 7.71 0.86
C GLY A 27 9.77 9.24 0.81
N GLN A 28 8.77 9.83 1.46
CA GLN A 28 8.64 11.28 1.59
C GLN A 28 8.38 11.63 3.06
N ARG A 29 8.89 12.78 3.49
CA ARG A 29 8.69 13.33 4.83
C ARG A 29 7.24 13.75 4.99
N PHE A 30 6.76 13.78 6.24
CA PHE A 30 5.41 14.22 6.59
C PHE A 30 5.03 15.57 5.94
N ARG A 31 5.89 16.58 6.09
CA ARG A 31 5.70 17.93 5.52
C ARG A 31 5.66 18.00 3.99
N GLU A 32 6.11 16.94 3.31
CA GLU A 32 6.09 16.87 1.84
C GLU A 32 4.78 16.29 1.32
N VAL A 33 3.96 15.69 2.20
CA VAL A 33 2.80 14.89 1.83
C VAL A 33 1.54 15.23 2.61
N TYR A 34 1.66 16.11 3.62
CA TYR A 34 0.55 16.68 4.39
C TYR A 34 0.59 18.21 4.34
N ASP A 35 -0.61 18.80 4.31
CA ASP A 35 -0.80 20.15 4.81
C ASP A 35 -0.63 20.11 6.34
N VAL A 36 0.45 20.72 6.83
CA VAL A 36 0.83 20.66 8.25
C VAL A 36 -0.12 21.48 9.12
N GLU A 37 -0.72 22.54 8.57
CA GLU A 37 -1.64 23.41 9.32
C GLU A 37 -3.01 22.75 9.47
N ALA A 38 -3.52 22.16 8.40
CA ALA A 38 -4.80 21.45 8.40
C ALA A 38 -4.70 20.01 8.97
N LEU A 39 -3.49 19.46 9.07
CA LEU A 39 -3.23 18.05 9.40
C LEU A 39 -3.90 17.05 8.45
N GLU A 40 -4.01 17.43 7.17
CA GLU A 40 -4.63 16.61 6.13
C GLU A 40 -3.61 16.19 5.06
N PRO A 41 -3.76 14.98 4.46
CA PRO A 41 -2.91 14.57 3.36
C PRO A 41 -3.12 15.47 2.15
N THR A 42 -2.05 15.77 1.44
CA THR A 42 -2.12 16.52 0.18
C THR A 42 -2.97 15.77 -0.86
N TYR A 43 -3.75 16.51 -1.65
CA TYR A 43 -4.67 15.94 -2.65
C TYR A 43 -3.96 14.98 -3.62
N GLU A 44 -2.70 15.24 -4.00
CA GLU A 44 -1.92 14.40 -4.91
C GLU A 44 -1.58 13.01 -4.36
N ARG A 45 -1.59 12.84 -3.03
CA ARG A 45 -1.27 11.57 -2.36
C ARG A 45 -2.50 10.67 -2.15
N HIS A 46 -3.70 11.25 -2.23
CA HIS A 46 -4.95 10.54 -2.03
C HIS A 46 -5.25 9.49 -3.13
N PRO A 47 -4.99 9.76 -4.43
CA PRO A 47 -5.21 8.78 -5.50
C PRO A 47 -4.36 7.51 -5.35
N MET A 48 -3.05 7.68 -5.07
CA MET A 48 -2.13 6.56 -4.89
C MET A 48 -2.57 5.67 -3.73
N TYR A 49 -2.95 6.28 -2.60
CA TYR A 49 -3.42 5.53 -1.43
C TYR A 49 -4.71 4.76 -1.74
N GLU A 50 -5.68 5.38 -2.41
CA GLU A 50 -6.94 4.73 -2.75
C GLU A 50 -6.76 3.60 -3.77
N GLU A 51 -5.82 3.72 -4.71
CA GLU A 51 -5.49 2.66 -5.67
C GLU A 51 -4.97 1.40 -4.95
N PHE A 52 -3.92 1.53 -4.13
CA PHE A 52 -3.36 0.38 -3.40
C PHE A 52 -4.36 -0.24 -2.42
N LYS A 53 -5.17 0.59 -1.76
CA LYS A 53 -6.23 0.13 -0.87
C LYS A 53 -7.29 -0.67 -1.63
N GLN A 54 -7.70 -0.19 -2.80
CA GLN A 54 -8.66 -0.89 -3.65
C GLN A 54 -8.10 -2.23 -4.13
N GLU A 55 -6.83 -2.28 -4.52
CA GLU A 55 -6.16 -3.53 -4.89
C GLU A 55 -6.14 -4.53 -3.73
N ALA A 56 -5.82 -4.09 -2.51
CA ALA A 56 -5.84 -4.95 -1.33
C ALA A 56 -7.24 -5.49 -1.01
N ILE A 57 -8.28 -4.68 -1.20
CA ILE A 57 -9.70 -5.07 -1.05
C ILE A 57 -10.07 -6.13 -2.09
N GLU A 58 -9.71 -5.92 -3.36
CA GLU A 58 -9.95 -6.88 -4.45
C GLU A 58 -9.22 -8.19 -4.22
N ALA A 59 -7.96 -8.13 -3.76
CA ALA A 59 -7.18 -9.30 -3.40
C ALA A 59 -7.88 -10.13 -2.32
N ARG A 60 -8.43 -9.47 -1.28
CA ARG A 60 -9.22 -10.13 -0.23
C ARG A 60 -10.48 -10.78 -0.78
N HIS A 61 -11.21 -10.11 -1.66
CA HIS A 61 -12.49 -10.63 -2.20
C HIS A 61 -12.33 -11.90 -3.03
N ARG A 62 -11.15 -12.16 -3.62
CA ARG A 62 -10.84 -13.41 -4.32
C ARG A 62 -10.77 -14.64 -3.40
N PHE A 63 -10.73 -14.45 -2.09
CA PHE A 63 -10.70 -15.52 -1.09
C PHE A 63 -12.00 -15.64 -0.27
N ASN A 64 -13.08 -14.95 -0.67
CA ASN A 64 -14.41 -15.08 -0.06
C ASN A 64 -15.22 -16.22 -0.67
#